data_AF-A0A925WGF4-F1
#
_entry.id   AF-A0A925WGF4-F1
#
_cell.length_a   1.000
_cell.length_b   1.000
_cell.length_c   1.000
_cell.angle_alpha   90.00
_cell.angle_beta   90.00
_cell.angle_gamma   90.00
#
_symmetry.space_group_name_H-M   'P 1'
#
loop_
_entity.id
_entity.type
_entity.pdbx_description
1 polymer ?
#
loop_
_entity_poly.entity_id
_entity_poly.type
_entity_poly.pdbx_seq_one_letter_code
_entity_poly.pdbx_strand_id
1 'polypeptide(L)' 'MRSDVHFMRLALRLARRGYGTTSPNPMVGAVLVKRGKVIGRGWHQRAGEPHAE' A
#
# COMPACT_ATOMS: atom_id res chain seq x y z
N MET A 1 10.84 18.28 -4.64
CA MET A 1 10.56 16.84 -4.86
C MET A 1 10.10 16.24 -3.54
N ARG A 2 9.10 15.35 -3.51
CA ARG A 2 8.80 14.58 -2.28
C ARG A 2 9.81 13.43 -2.18
N SER A 3 10.29 13.13 -0.97
CA SER A 3 11.26 12.07 -0.74
C SER A 3 10.61 10.68 -0.75
N ASP A 4 11.41 9.64 -0.93
CA ASP A 4 10.94 8.24 -0.88
C ASP A 4 10.28 7.91 0.46
N VAL A 5 10.81 8.47 1.56
CA VAL A 5 10.22 8.36 2.90
C VAL A 5 8.78 8.88 2.93
N HIS A 6 8.47 9.95 2.19
CA HIS A 6 7.10 10.46 2.11
C HIS A 6 6.15 9.45 1.46
N PHE A 7 6.57 8.83 0.34
CA PHE A 7 5.75 7.84 -0.36
C PHE A 7 5.64 6.53 0.41
N MET A 8 6.71 6.09 1.07
CA MET A 8 6.67 4.91 1.94
C MET A 8 5.70 5.10 3.12
N ARG A 9 5.66 6.30 3.72
CA ARG A 9 4.63 6.63 4.75
C ARG A 9 3.20 6.60 4.20
N LEU A 10 3.00 6.82 2.90
CA LEU A 10 1.70 6.65 2.25
C LEU A 10 1.38 5.17 2.05
N ALA A 11 2.34 4.36 1.58
CA ALA A 11 2.20 2.91 1.45
C ALA A 11 1.86 2.24 2.78
N LEU A 12 2.55 2.58 3.87
CA LEU A 12 2.24 2.08 5.22
C LEU A 12 0.83 2.49 5.69
N ARG A 13 0.35 3.68 5.31
CA ARG A 13 -1.03 4.10 5.62
C ARG A 13 -2.07 3.29 4.83
N LEU A 14 -1.76 2.89 3.60
CA LEU A 14 -2.59 1.98 2.81
C LEU A 14 -2.59 0.58 3.43
N ALA A 15 -1.43 0.05 3.81
CA ALA A 15 -1.28 -1.27 4.43
C ALA A 15 -2.16 -1.42 5.69
N ARG A 16 -2.22 -0.39 6.54
CA ARG A 16 -3.06 -0.37 7.76
C ARG A 16 -4.55 -0.63 7.50
N ARG A 17 -5.05 -0.45 6.27
CA ARG A 17 -6.44 -0.75 5.91
C ARG A 17 -6.74 -2.25 5.89
N GLY A 18 -5.73 -3.11 5.80
CA GLY A 18 -5.87 -4.57 5.90
C GLY A 18 -5.91 -5.10 7.34
N TYR A 19 -5.89 -4.23 8.35
CA TYR A 19 -5.86 -4.65 9.74
C TYR A 19 -7.11 -5.46 10.10
N GLY A 20 -6.89 -6.70 10.58
CA GLY A 20 -7.96 -7.61 10.99
C GLY A 20 -8.62 -8.39 9.85
N THR A 21 -8.23 -8.16 8.59
CA THR A 21 -8.88 -8.80 7.43
C THR A 21 -7.94 -9.64 6.57
N THR A 22 -6.62 -9.43 6.67
CA THR A 22 -5.64 -10.12 5.81
C THR A 22 -5.06 -11.41 6.37
N SER A 23 -5.20 -11.68 7.67
CA SER A 23 -4.61 -12.89 8.30
C SER A 23 -5.05 -14.17 7.56
N PRO A 24 -4.13 -15.12 7.25
CA PRO A 24 -2.73 -15.21 7.70
C PRO A 24 -1.73 -14.34 6.91
N ASN A 25 -2.16 -13.68 5.84
CA ASN A 25 -1.31 -12.86 5.00
C ASN A 25 -0.98 -11.51 5.67
N PRO A 26 0.20 -10.93 5.38
CA PRO A 26 0.60 -9.64 5.93
C PRO A 26 -0.27 -8.50 5.39
N MET A 27 -0.33 -7.42 6.16
CA MET A 27 -0.82 -6.14 5.66
C MET A 27 0.21 -5.53 4.70
N VAL A 28 -0.17 -5.32 3.45
CA VAL A 28 0.69 -4.72 2.43
C VAL A 28 -0.03 -3.54 1.79
N GLY A 29 0.71 -2.46 1.52
CA GLY A 29 0.23 -1.30 0.78
C GLY A 29 1.28 -0.85 -0.22
N ALA A 30 0.84 -0.40 -1.39
CA ALA A 30 1.72 -0.01 -2.50
C ALA A 30 1.28 1.32 -3.10
N VAL A 31 2.25 2.06 -3.63
CA VAL A 31 2.03 3.31 -4.38
C VAL A 31 2.90 3.32 -5.62
N LEU A 32 2.32 3.68 -6.77
CA LEU A 32 3.05 3.89 -8.02
C LEU A 32 3.25 5.39 -8.24
N VAL A 33 4.51 5.82 -8.36
CA VAL A 33 4.88 7.23 -8.48
C VAL A 33 5.54 7.49 -9.83
N LYS A 34 5.04 8.49 -10.56
CA LYS A 34 5.62 8.97 -11.83
C LYS A 34 5.75 10.48 -11.78
N ARG A 35 6.96 10.99 -12.03
CA ARG A 35 7.27 12.44 -12.02
C ARG A 35 6.79 13.14 -10.73
N GLY A 36 7.04 12.50 -9.59
CA GLY A 36 6.67 13.01 -8.26
C GLY A 36 5.18 12.99 -7.92
N LYS A 37 4.33 12.42 -8.79
CA LYS A 37 2.89 12.26 -8.56
C LYS A 37 2.55 10.79 -8.36
N VAL A 38 1.67 10.52 -7.40
CA VAL A 38 1.10 9.18 -7.19
C VAL A 38 0.05 8.95 -8.28
N ILE A 39 0.25 7.91 -9.10
CA ILE A 39 -0.64 7.52 -10.20
C ILE A 39 -1.36 6.19 -9.93
N GLY A 40 -0.96 5.45 -8.90
CA GLY A 40 -1.59 4.20 -8.46
C GLY A 40 -1.47 4.01 -6.96
N ARG A 41 -2.46 3.34 -6.36
CA ARG A 41 -2.53 3.01 -4.94
C ARG A 41 -3.21 1.66 -4.78
N GLY A 42 -2.66 0.80 -3.94
CA GLY A 42 -3.28 -0.48 -3.59
C GLY A 42 -2.96 -0.91 -2.17
N TRP A 43 -3.79 -1.80 -1.64
CA TRP A 43 -3.53 -2.52 -0.40
C TRP A 43 -4.19 -3.91 -0.47
N HIS A 44 -3.59 -4.87 0.19
CA HIS A 44 -4.16 -6.21 0.30
C HIS A 44 -5.38 -6.15 1.23
N GLN A 45 -6.56 -6.48 0.70
CA GLN A 45 -7.83 -6.28 1.42
C GLN A 45 -8.18 -7.45 2.33
N ARG A 46 -8.01 -8.69 1.85
CA ARG A 46 -8.36 -9.92 2.56
C ARG A 46 -7.49 -11.08 2.11
N ALA A 47 -7.32 -12.09 2.97
CA ALA A 47 -6.62 -13.32 2.60
C ALA A 47 -7.25 -13.95 1.34
N GLY A 48 -6.41 -14.31 0.37
CA GLY A 48 -6.84 -14.91 -0.91
C GLY A 48 -7.23 -13.91 -2.01
N GLU A 49 -7.37 -12.63 -1.69
CA GLU A 49 -7.61 -11.56 -2.69
C GLU A 49 -6.31 -11.09 -3.35
N PRO A 50 -6.38 -10.28 -4.42
CA PRO A 50 -5.20 -9.68 -5.04
C PRO A 50 -4.28 -8.96 -4.04
N HIS A 51 -2.99 -8.98 -4.35
CA HIS A 51 -1.98 -8.25 -3.60
C HIS A 51 -2.11 -6.73 -3.77
N ALA A 52 -1.22 -5.99 -3.12
CA ALA A 52 -1.27 -4.54 -3.10
C ALA A 52 -0.72 -3.89 -4.38
N GLU A 53 0.22 -4.53 -5.09
CA GLU A 53 0.73 -4.09 -6.39
C GLU A 53 -0.36 -3.93 -7.46
#